data_AF-A0A5J9WPG0-F1
#
_entry.id   AF-A0A5J9WPG0-F1
#
_cell.length_a   1.000
_cell.length_b   1.000
_cell.length_c   1.000
_cell.angle_alpha   90.00
_cell.angle_beta   90.00
_cell.angle_gamma   90.00
#
_symmetry.space_group_name_H-M   'P 1'
#
loop_
_entity.id
_entity.type
_entity.pdbx_description
1 polymer ?
#
loop_
_entity_poly.entity_id
_entity_poly.type
_entity_poly.pdbx_seq_one_letter_code
_entity_poly.pdbx_strand_id
1 'polypeptide(L)'
;MRKIGNQRCANKDTQLLGLPLLPANPQATTADAALHGVNYASAAAGILDNTGQNFVGRIPFNQQIKNFEKTLDLLTPKLGAGKLASSLARSIVYVGMGSNDYLMPNYNTRNEYNGDQYSTLLVQQYAKQLNVRALSKSRSASYSS
;
A
#
# COMPACT_ATOMS: atom_id res chain seq x y z
N MET A 1 -5.73 -11.96 1.75
CA MET A 1 -5.97 -10.52 1.47
C MET A 1 -4.67 -9.76 1.69
N ARG A 2 -4.33 -8.76 0.89
CA ARG A 2 -3.16 -7.90 1.13
C ARG A 2 -3.63 -6.46 1.25
N LYS A 3 -3.34 -5.79 2.37
CA LYS A 3 -3.85 -4.45 2.66
C LYS A 3 -2.72 -3.45 2.74
N ILE A 4 -2.86 -2.36 2.01
CA ILE A 4 -1.97 -1.20 2.05
C ILE A 4 -2.87 0.02 2.33
N GLY A 5 -2.44 1.04 3.08
CA GLY A 5 -3.24 2.26 3.26
C GLY A 5 -3.30 2.82 4.68
N ASN A 6 -4.40 3.47 5.04
CA ASN A 6 -4.65 3.99 6.38
C ASN A 6 -5.38 2.94 7.26
N GLN A 7 -4.87 2.68 8.48
CA GLN A 7 -5.44 1.72 9.43
C GLN A 7 -6.92 1.97 9.78
N ARG A 8 -7.38 3.24 9.80
CA ARG A 8 -8.77 3.58 10.14
C ARG A 8 -9.77 3.18 9.05
N CYS A 9 -9.38 3.32 7.78
CA CYS A 9 -10.20 2.85 6.66
C CYS A 9 -10.06 1.33 6.53
N ALA A 10 -8.82 0.84 6.57
CA ALA A 10 -8.49 -0.57 6.36
C ALA A 10 -9.26 -1.55 7.25
N ASN A 11 -9.66 -1.18 8.48
CA ASN A 11 -10.46 -2.04 9.36
C ASN A 11 -11.94 -2.08 8.99
N LYS A 12 -12.56 -0.91 8.72
CA LYS A 12 -13.97 -0.82 8.32
C LYS A 12 -14.23 -1.53 6.99
N ASP A 13 -13.30 -1.40 6.05
CA ASP A 13 -13.46 -1.97 4.71
C ASP A 13 -13.34 -3.51 4.70
N THR A 14 -12.55 -4.09 5.61
CA THR A 14 -12.53 -5.56 5.82
C THR A 14 -13.87 -6.12 6.27
N GLN A 15 -14.53 -5.41 7.19
CA GLN A 15 -15.80 -5.86 7.75
C GLN A 15 -16.89 -5.83 6.68
N LEU A 16 -16.88 -4.77 5.84
CA LEU A 16 -17.77 -4.65 4.68
C LEU A 16 -17.53 -5.73 3.61
N LEU A 17 -16.28 -6.14 3.41
CA LEU A 17 -15.92 -7.18 2.44
C LEU A 17 -16.04 -8.61 3.00
N GLY A 18 -16.44 -8.78 4.27
CA GLY A 18 -16.49 -10.10 4.92
C GLY A 18 -15.13 -10.79 5.07
N LEU A 19 -14.04 -10.02 5.05
CA LEU A 19 -12.68 -10.54 5.09
C LEU A 19 -12.13 -10.54 6.54
N PRO A 20 -11.21 -11.46 6.89
CA PRO A 20 -10.62 -11.48 8.21
C PRO A 20 -9.79 -10.21 8.48
N LEU A 21 -9.94 -9.65 9.68
CA LEU A 21 -9.13 -8.53 10.14
C LEU A 21 -7.68 -9.00 10.30
N LEU A 22 -6.80 -8.49 9.43
CA LEU A 22 -5.37 -8.69 9.57
C LEU A 22 -4.82 -7.69 10.61
N PRO A 23 -4.13 -8.16 11.66
CA PRO A 23 -3.47 -7.26 12.59
C PRO A 23 -2.47 -6.38 11.85
N ALA A 24 -2.26 -5.15 12.35
CA ALA A 24 -1.27 -4.25 11.79
C ALA A 24 0.09 -4.95 11.75
N ASN A 25 0.57 -5.24 10.55
CA ASN A 25 1.84 -5.90 10.34
C ASN A 25 2.62 -5.16 9.26
N PRO A 26 3.54 -4.27 9.65
CA PRO A 26 4.24 -3.42 8.71
C PRO A 26 5.17 -4.22 7.79
N GLN A 27 5.54 -5.46 8.14
CA GLN A 27 6.42 -6.31 7.34
C GLN A 27 6.07 -7.80 7.49
N ALA A 28 6.02 -8.53 6.38
CA ALA A 28 5.99 -9.99 6.47
C ALA A 28 7.32 -10.51 7.04
N THR A 29 7.26 -11.27 8.14
CA THR A 29 8.44 -11.85 8.78
C THR A 29 8.82 -13.21 8.17
N THR A 30 7.83 -13.95 7.64
CA THR A 30 8.05 -15.24 6.96
C THR A 30 7.19 -15.38 5.72
N ALA A 31 7.64 -16.20 4.77
CA ALA A 31 6.89 -16.50 3.54
C ALA A 31 5.53 -17.16 3.85
N ASP A 32 5.46 -18.03 4.86
CA ASP A 32 4.20 -18.68 5.25
C ASP A 32 3.21 -17.68 5.85
N ALA A 33 3.65 -16.79 6.74
CA ALA A 33 2.80 -15.72 7.25
C ALA A 33 2.28 -14.83 6.12
N ALA A 34 3.12 -14.52 5.13
CA ALA A 34 2.75 -13.71 3.98
C ALA A 34 1.67 -14.34 3.07
N LEU A 35 1.54 -15.66 3.05
CA LEU A 35 0.50 -16.36 2.30
C LEU A 35 -0.90 -16.13 2.89
N HIS A 36 -1.00 -15.94 4.20
CA HIS A 36 -2.25 -15.66 4.89
C HIS A 36 -2.70 -14.19 4.77
N GLY A 37 -1.82 -13.33 4.26
CA GLY A 37 -2.10 -11.92 4.07
C GLY A 37 -1.31 -11.02 5.01
N VAL A 38 -1.14 -9.77 4.60
CA VAL A 38 -0.34 -8.78 5.33
C VAL A 38 -1.07 -7.44 5.32
N ASN A 39 -0.99 -6.70 6.42
CA ASN A 39 -1.59 -5.38 6.58
C ASN A 39 -0.52 -4.32 6.84
N TYR A 40 -0.08 -3.67 5.76
CA TYR A 40 0.94 -2.62 5.78
C TYR A 40 0.37 -1.24 6.19
N ALA A 41 -0.92 -1.15 6.50
CA ALA A 41 -1.56 0.12 6.72
C ALA A 41 -1.00 0.87 7.94
N SER A 42 -0.93 2.20 7.87
CA SER A 42 -0.46 3.08 8.94
C SER A 42 -1.40 4.27 9.12
N ALA A 43 -1.82 4.53 10.36
CA ALA A 43 -2.90 5.48 10.68
C ALA A 43 -2.63 6.93 10.24
N ALA A 44 -1.38 7.39 10.30
CA ALA A 44 -0.97 8.76 10.00
C ALA A 44 -0.39 8.92 8.57
N ALA A 45 -0.47 7.89 7.74
CA ALA A 45 0.07 7.95 6.38
C ALA A 45 -0.85 8.74 5.44
N GLY A 46 -0.23 9.48 4.52
CA GLY A 46 -0.89 10.06 3.36
C GLY A 46 -0.25 9.58 2.05
N ILE A 47 -0.75 10.13 0.95
CA ILE A 47 -0.20 9.98 -0.40
C ILE A 47 1.21 10.58 -0.45
N LEU A 48 1.39 11.76 0.13
CA LEU A 48 2.68 12.42 0.22
C LEU A 48 3.50 11.88 1.40
N ASP A 49 4.81 11.72 1.20
CA ASP A 49 5.69 11.21 2.25
C ASP A 49 5.81 12.16 3.44
N ASN A 50 5.50 13.45 3.26
CA ASN A 50 5.52 14.45 4.33
C ASN A 50 4.22 14.53 5.16
N THR A 51 3.13 13.94 4.67
CA THR A 51 1.89 13.87 5.43
C THR A 51 2.11 13.10 6.74
N GLY A 52 1.71 13.70 7.86
CA GLY A 52 1.77 13.07 9.18
C GLY A 52 3.16 12.83 9.75
N GLN A 53 4.19 13.56 9.29
CA GLN A 53 5.57 13.43 9.79
C GLN A 53 5.71 13.63 11.31
N ASN A 54 4.84 14.41 11.93
CA ASN A 54 4.87 14.66 13.39
C ASN A 54 4.46 13.43 14.23
N PHE A 55 3.99 12.35 13.60
CA PHE A 55 3.53 11.15 14.29
C PHE A 55 4.60 10.07 14.30
N VAL A 56 5.06 9.72 15.50
CA VAL A 56 5.99 8.61 15.72
C VAL A 56 5.37 7.30 15.24
N GLY A 57 6.16 6.47 14.56
CA GLY A 57 5.70 5.18 14.03
C GLY A 57 4.91 5.26 12.71
N ARG A 58 4.80 6.45 12.11
CA ARG A 58 4.24 6.60 10.75
C ARG A 58 5.05 5.81 9.74
N ILE A 59 4.36 5.03 8.91
CA ILE A 59 4.94 4.41 7.72
C ILE A 59 4.32 5.07 6.49
N PRO A 60 5.07 5.91 5.75
CA PRO A 60 4.54 6.59 4.57
C PRO A 60 4.13 5.59 3.49
N PHE A 61 3.22 6.00 2.61
CA PHE A 61 2.68 5.10 1.59
C PHE A 61 3.77 4.49 0.69
N ASN A 62 4.76 5.28 0.27
CA ASN A 62 5.90 4.75 -0.49
C ASN A 62 6.64 3.62 0.26
N GLN A 63 6.76 3.72 1.59
CA GLN A 63 7.36 2.67 2.39
C GLN A 63 6.44 1.46 2.55
N GLN A 64 5.12 1.65 2.62
CA GLN A 64 4.16 0.53 2.61
C GLN A 64 4.22 -0.25 1.29
N ILE A 65 4.36 0.44 0.15
CA ILE A 65 4.60 -0.19 -1.17
C ILE A 65 5.89 -1.00 -1.15
N LYS A 66 7.01 -0.42 -0.67
CA LYS A 66 8.29 -1.15 -0.54
C LYS A 66 8.17 -2.39 0.35
N ASN A 67 7.39 -2.32 1.44
CA ASN A 67 7.18 -3.48 2.32
C ASN A 67 6.35 -4.58 1.62
N PHE A 68 5.38 -4.17 0.79
CA PHE A 68 4.65 -5.10 -0.08
C PHE A 68 5.58 -5.75 -1.12
N GLU A 69 6.43 -4.98 -1.80
CA GLU A 69 7.42 -5.50 -2.76
C GLU A 69 8.37 -6.50 -2.09
N LYS A 70 8.91 -6.20 -0.91
CA LYS A 70 9.73 -7.14 -0.13
C LYS A 70 9.00 -8.44 0.18
N THR A 71 7.69 -8.38 0.37
CA THR A 71 6.87 -9.59 0.60
C THR A 71 6.74 -10.42 -0.67
N LEU A 72 6.70 -9.79 -1.85
CA LEU A 72 6.75 -10.51 -3.12
C LEU A 72 8.12 -11.18 -3.30
N ASP A 73 9.20 -10.48 -2.97
CA ASP A 73 10.56 -11.04 -3.01
C ASP A 73 10.71 -12.23 -2.05
N LEU A 74 10.13 -12.14 -0.85
CA LEU A 74 10.10 -13.24 0.13
C LEU A 74 9.32 -14.47 -0.36
N LEU A 75 8.24 -14.25 -1.11
CA LEU A 75 7.39 -15.33 -1.63
C LEU A 75 7.92 -15.96 -2.92
N THR A 76 8.70 -15.22 -3.70
CA THR A 76 9.16 -15.65 -5.03
C THR A 76 9.98 -16.94 -4.99
N PRO A 77 11.00 -17.11 -4.11
CA PRO A 77 11.75 -18.37 -4.00
C PRO A 77 10.89 -19.57 -3.56
N LYS A 78 9.84 -19.33 -2.77
CA LYS A 78 8.97 -20.39 -2.23
C LYS A 78 7.93 -20.88 -3.24
N LEU A 79 7.38 -19.98 -4.05
CA LEU A 79 6.27 -20.30 -4.96
C LEU A 79 6.71 -20.42 -6.43
N GLY A 80 7.80 -19.78 -6.81
CA GLY A 80 8.12 -19.49 -8.20
C GLY A 80 7.27 -18.35 -8.78
N ALA A 81 7.77 -17.69 -9.82
CA ALA A 81 7.16 -16.49 -10.39
C ALA A 81 5.73 -16.73 -10.92
N GLY A 82 5.50 -17.83 -11.65
CA GLY A 82 4.18 -18.14 -12.24
C GLY A 82 3.10 -18.39 -11.18
N LYS A 83 3.40 -19.20 -10.14
CA LYS A 83 2.44 -19.48 -9.07
C LYS A 83 2.17 -18.23 -8.24
N LEU A 84 3.18 -17.41 -7.97
CA LEU A 84 3.02 -16.11 -7.30
C LEU A 84 2.09 -15.19 -8.10
N ALA A 85 2.30 -15.04 -9.40
CA ALA A 85 1.43 -14.25 -10.29
C ALA A 85 -0.02 -14.74 -10.24
N SER A 86 -0.24 -16.05 -10.36
CA SER A 86 -1.59 -16.64 -10.28
C SER A 86 -2.26 -16.41 -8.91
N SER A 87 -1.47 -16.43 -7.84
CA SER A 87 -1.95 -16.21 -6.47
C SER A 87 -2.31 -14.74 -6.23
N LEU A 88 -1.53 -13.83 -6.81
CA LEU A 88 -1.82 -12.38 -6.79
C LEU A 88 -3.09 -12.07 -7.57
N ALA A 89 -3.30 -12.69 -8.75
CA ALA A 89 -4.48 -12.50 -9.57
C ALA A 89 -5.78 -12.95 -8.88
N ARG A 90 -5.71 -13.92 -7.96
CA ARG A 90 -6.84 -14.37 -7.12
C ARG A 90 -6.92 -13.66 -5.77
N SER A 91 -6.01 -12.73 -5.49
CA SER A 91 -5.96 -12.00 -4.23
C SER A 91 -6.62 -10.63 -4.36
N ILE A 92 -7.15 -10.13 -3.25
CA ILE A 92 -7.63 -8.75 -3.14
C ILE A 92 -6.51 -7.89 -2.57
N VAL A 93 -6.16 -6.83 -3.29
CA VAL A 93 -5.33 -5.73 -2.80
C VAL A 93 -6.24 -4.53 -2.55
N TYR A 94 -6.24 -4.04 -1.31
CA TYR A 94 -7.00 -2.87 -0.92
C TYR A 94 -6.05 -1.70 -0.61
N VAL A 95 -6.35 -0.51 -1.15
CA VAL A 95 -5.60 0.74 -0.90
C VAL A 95 -6.55 1.89 -0.60
N GLY A 96 -6.50 2.39 0.64
CA GLY A 96 -7.25 3.59 1.07
C GLY A 96 -6.31 4.67 1.59
N MET A 97 -6.26 5.83 0.92
CA MET A 97 -5.35 6.95 1.19
C MET A 97 -5.98 8.30 0.84
N GLY A 98 -5.39 9.41 1.29
CA GLY A 98 -5.69 10.76 0.80
C GLY A 98 -6.34 11.70 1.82
N SER A 99 -7.16 11.19 2.74
CA SER A 99 -7.86 12.04 3.72
C SER A 99 -6.89 12.79 4.65
N ASN A 100 -5.83 12.10 5.09
CA ASN A 100 -4.79 12.70 5.92
C ASN A 100 -4.04 13.84 5.22
N ASP A 101 -3.87 13.77 3.89
CA ASP A 101 -3.19 14.82 3.13
C ASP A 101 -3.95 16.16 3.18
N TYR A 102 -5.27 16.15 3.42
CA TYR A 102 -6.09 17.35 3.62
C TYR A 102 -6.24 17.76 5.09
N LEU A 103 -6.31 16.78 5.99
CA LEU A 103 -6.70 16.97 7.39
C LEU A 103 -5.52 17.21 8.34
N MET A 104 -4.33 16.74 7.98
CA MET A 104 -3.17 16.87 8.86
C MET A 104 -2.49 18.22 8.66
N PRO A 105 -1.93 18.81 9.74
CA PRO A 105 -1.16 20.04 9.64
C PRO A 105 0.14 19.77 8.89
N ASN A 106 0.10 19.94 7.57
CA ASN A 106 1.29 19.98 6.74
C ASN A 106 1.72 21.45 6.69
N TYR A 107 2.74 21.79 7.48
CA TYR A 107 3.10 23.18 7.81
C TYR A 107 3.40 24.08 6.61
N ASN A 108 3.64 23.53 5.41
CA ASN A 108 4.01 24.31 4.23
C ASN A 108 3.06 24.17 3.03
N THR A 109 2.23 23.12 2.98
CA THR A 109 1.49 22.76 1.75
C THR A 109 0.41 23.76 1.39
N ARG A 110 -0.24 24.37 2.40
CA ARG A 110 -1.24 25.44 2.19
C ARG A 110 -0.63 26.75 1.69
N ASN A 111 0.68 26.93 1.86
CA ASN A 111 1.41 28.11 1.38
C ASN A 111 1.98 27.89 -0.03
N GLU A 112 2.06 26.65 -0.49
CA GLU A 112 2.66 26.26 -1.77
C GLU A 112 1.62 26.01 -2.89
N TYR A 113 0.40 25.58 -2.53
CA TYR A 113 -0.61 25.16 -3.49
C TYR A 113 -2.00 25.68 -3.12
N ASN A 114 -2.79 26.09 -4.12
CA ASN A 114 -4.23 26.23 -3.97
C ASN A 114 -4.92 24.84 -4.00
N GLY A 115 -6.24 24.80 -3.78
CA GLY A 115 -6.99 23.54 -3.70
C GLY A 115 -6.90 22.67 -4.96
N ASP A 116 -6.96 23.27 -6.16
CA ASP A 116 -6.92 22.54 -7.43
C ASP A 116 -5.51 22.03 -7.75
N GLN A 117 -4.49 22.85 -7.48
CA GLN A 117 -3.09 22.46 -7.62
C GLN A 117 -2.76 21.30 -6.66
N TYR A 118 -3.24 21.38 -5.43
CA TYR A 118 -3.00 20.34 -4.43
C TYR A 118 -3.72 19.04 -4.78
N SER A 119 -4.97 19.09 -5.20
CA SER A 119 -5.70 17.90 -5.63
C SER A 119 -5.04 17.24 -6.86
N THR A 120 -4.58 18.05 -7.81
CA THR A 120 -3.83 17.58 -8.98
C THR A 120 -2.53 16.89 -8.57
N LEU A 121 -1.75 17.48 -7.67
CA LEU A 121 -0.53 16.90 -7.12
C LEU A 121 -0.82 15.52 -6.47
N LEU A 122 -1.86 15.44 -5.63
CA LEU A 122 -2.23 14.20 -4.96
C LEU A 122 -2.66 13.12 -5.95
N VAL A 123 -3.50 13.44 -6.94
CA VAL A 123 -3.95 12.48 -7.96
C VAL A 123 -2.76 11.97 -8.79
N GLN A 124 -1.87 12.85 -9.24
CA GLN A 124 -0.69 12.47 -10.02
C GLN A 124 0.24 11.56 -9.21
N GLN A 125 0.53 11.92 -7.96
CA GLN A 125 1.39 11.14 -7.09
C GLN A 125 0.75 9.79 -6.75
N TYR A 126 -0.55 9.75 -6.45
CA TYR A 126 -1.26 8.52 -6.12
C TYR A 126 -1.33 7.58 -7.32
N ALA A 127 -1.63 8.10 -8.51
CA ALA A 127 -1.59 7.32 -9.75
C ALA A 127 -0.20 6.72 -10.01
N LYS A 128 0.87 7.52 -9.81
CA LYS A 128 2.25 7.03 -9.92
C LYS A 128 2.53 5.88 -8.95
N GLN A 129 2.11 6.02 -7.70
CA GLN A 129 2.30 5.02 -6.64
C GLN A 129 1.54 3.72 -6.91
N LEU A 130 0.30 3.81 -7.40
CA LEU A 130 -0.49 2.63 -7.78
C LEU A 130 0.03 1.94 -9.05
N ASN A 131 0.70 2.70 -9.93
CA ASN A 131 1.35 2.18 -11.13
C ASN A 131 2.75 1.59 -10.87
N VAL A 132 3.24 1.59 -9.62
CA VAL A 132 4.55 1.00 -9.28
C VAL A 132 4.55 -0.50 -9.60
N ARG A 133 5.64 -0.94 -10.26
CA ARG A 133 5.87 -2.18 -11.02
C ARG A 133 5.67 -3.52 -10.28
N ALA A 134 5.19 -3.53 -9.04
CA ALA A 134 4.83 -4.74 -8.30
C ALA A 134 3.79 -5.60 -9.06
N LEU A 135 2.93 -4.96 -9.86
CA LEU A 135 1.97 -5.65 -10.75
C LEU A 135 2.55 -5.98 -12.14
N SER A 136 3.55 -5.24 -12.63
CA SER A 136 4.10 -5.44 -13.99
C SER A 136 5.14 -6.57 -14.06
N LYS A 137 5.94 -6.80 -12.99
CA LYS A 137 6.87 -7.94 -12.93
C LYS A 137 6.16 -9.29 -13.07
N SER A 138 4.88 -9.37 -12.72
CA SER A 138 4.06 -10.58 -12.90
C SER A 138 3.66 -10.83 -14.37
N ARG A 139 3.56 -9.78 -15.20
CA ARG A 139 3.21 -9.89 -16.64
C ARG A 139 4.40 -10.25 -17.52
N SER A 140 5.59 -9.75 -17.21
CA SER A 140 6.80 -10.08 -17.98
C SER A 140 7.28 -11.52 -17.78
N ALA A 141 6.91 -12.17 -16.67
CA ALA A 141 7.15 -13.61 -16.48
C ALA A 141 6.20 -14.51 -17.28
N SER A 142 5.10 -13.98 -17.84
CA SER A 142 4.13 -14.74 -18.65
C SER A 142 4.43 -14.74 -20.15
N TYR A 143 5.45 -13.99 -20.60
CA TYR A 143 5.81 -13.85 -22.03
C TYR A 143 7.18 -14.45 -22.39
N SER A 144 7.82 -15.19 -21.47
CA SER A 144 9.11 -15.86 -21.71
C SER A 144 9.04 -17.38 -21.49
N SER A 145 7.94 -18.01 -21.90
CA SER A 145 7.78 -19.47 -21.92
C SER A 145 7.28 -19.93 -23.27
#